data_AF-A0A8H8JJ74-F1
#
_entry.id   AF-A0A8H8JJ74-F1
#
_cell.length_a   1.000
_cell.length_b   1.000
_cell.length_c   1.000
_cell.angle_alpha   90.00
_cell.angle_beta   90.00
_cell.angle_gamma   90.00
#
_symmetry.space_group_name_H-M   'P 1'
#
loop_
_entity.id
_entity.type
_entity.pdbx_description
1 polymer ?
#
loop_
_entity_poly.entity_id
_entity_poly.type
_entity_poly.pdbx_seq_one_letter_code
_entity_poly.pdbx_strand_id
1 'polypeptide(L)'
;MAHIGIKSKDYSSFSNGHNALRQSIESNLTATESQLRAAEATIRNPAAISKSSKVTKQVINSLLGPAKSASELLSSVAEAVPQAEPVAEVFKALLKLELDRQDNDKQIATLYHSMTSMLVVLAKLDDIFLSECELTELLDEKLDEIVKLLNEFGNFCDVYYKHRPVVRFLRISKYSELLDDFAQRFTSMKHELEVLISHRTTLAVLQTSDVVNSIASDVSELTRFMNAQTTREREAQSYIKSKGGVENILKNDKFLDEVAAKLGDNVTKSIQTSRSLQYSLHADLELQLKENQAIFVMKLQCVKDQIEESVNRSTTTILMKLDSGPHEIINDPDIKAIWKGTYGGAIGAFLILLTN
;
A
#
# COMPACT_ATOMS: atom_id res chain seq x y z
N MET A 1 -33.66 -53.64 19.63
CA MET A 1 -33.48 -52.19 19.86
C MET A 1 -32.00 -51.88 19.75
N ALA A 2 -31.54 -51.44 18.58
CA ALA A 2 -30.15 -51.08 18.34
C ALA A 2 -30.01 -49.56 18.45
N HIS A 3 -29.26 -49.09 19.46
CA HIS A 3 -28.89 -47.69 19.60
C HIS A 3 -27.79 -47.36 18.58
N ILE A 4 -28.12 -46.56 17.58
CA ILE A 4 -27.15 -45.93 16.68
C ILE A 4 -26.58 -44.72 17.43
N GLY A 5 -25.38 -44.88 17.98
CA GLY A 5 -24.61 -43.78 18.54
C GLY A 5 -24.04 -42.91 17.43
N ILE A 6 -24.54 -41.68 17.31
CA ILE A 6 -23.97 -40.66 16.44
C ILE A 6 -22.64 -40.23 17.07
N LYS A 7 -21.52 -40.62 16.44
CA LYS A 7 -20.19 -40.08 16.79
C LYS A 7 -20.21 -38.57 16.56
N SER A 8 -19.98 -37.80 17.62
CA SER A 8 -19.74 -36.35 17.55
C SER A 8 -18.55 -36.10 16.62
N LYS A 9 -18.75 -35.31 15.55
CA LYS A 9 -17.66 -34.79 14.74
C LYS A 9 -16.72 -33.98 15.65
N ASP A 10 -15.42 -34.21 15.53
CA ASP A 10 -14.38 -33.50 16.26
C ASP A 10 -14.30 -32.04 15.77
N TYR A 11 -14.97 -31.13 16.48
CA TYR A 11 -14.95 -29.69 16.20
C TYR A 11 -13.63 -29.00 16.63
N SER A 12 -12.69 -29.76 17.20
CA SER A 12 -11.40 -29.30 17.72
C SER A 12 -10.45 -28.78 16.64
N SER A 13 -10.46 -29.37 15.44
CA SER A 13 -9.60 -28.97 14.32
C SER A 13 -9.96 -27.60 13.75
N PHE A 14 -11.25 -27.27 13.67
CA PHE A 14 -11.75 -26.00 13.14
C PHE A 14 -11.49 -24.84 14.12
N SER A 15 -11.64 -25.08 15.43
CA SER A 15 -11.32 -24.10 16.47
C SER A 15 -9.82 -23.79 16.56
N ASN A 16 -8.94 -24.76 16.30
CA ASN A 16 -7.50 -24.55 16.31
C ASN A 16 -7.02 -23.67 15.15
N GLY A 17 -7.63 -23.78 13.97
CA GLY A 17 -7.31 -22.94 12.81
C GLY A 17 -7.65 -21.45 13.03
N HIS A 18 -8.84 -21.17 13.56
CA HIS A 18 -9.27 -19.80 13.87
C HIS A 18 -8.40 -19.13 14.94
N ASN A 19 -7.99 -19.88 15.96
CA ASN A 19 -7.11 -19.37 17.01
C ASN A 19 -5.69 -19.07 16.48
N ALA A 20 -5.16 -19.91 15.59
CA ALA A 20 -3.86 -19.68 14.96
C ALA A 20 -3.88 -18.45 14.04
N LEU A 21 -4.94 -18.26 13.25
CA LEU A 21 -5.09 -17.09 12.37
C LEU A 21 -5.19 -15.80 13.19
N ARG A 22 -5.99 -15.77 14.27
CA ARG A 22 -6.08 -14.63 15.17
C ARG A 22 -4.75 -14.28 15.83
N GLN A 23 -4.02 -15.28 16.31
CA GLN A 23 -2.69 -15.07 16.91
C GLN A 23 -1.69 -14.50 15.89
N SER A 24 -1.76 -14.95 14.63
CA SER A 24 -0.95 -14.41 13.54
C SER A 24 -1.28 -12.95 13.26
N ILE A 25 -2.57 -12.61 13.16
CA ILE A 25 -3.04 -11.23 12.98
C ILE A 25 -2.52 -10.34 14.12
N GLU A 26 -2.66 -10.76 15.38
CA GLU A 26 -2.21 -9.98 16.53
C GLU A 26 -0.68 -9.77 16.55
N SER A 27 0.11 -10.79 16.20
CA SER A 27 1.57 -10.64 16.13
C SER A 27 1.99 -9.69 14.99
N ASN A 28 1.35 -9.81 13.82
CA ASN A 28 1.63 -8.98 12.65
C ASN A 28 1.19 -7.53 12.88
N LEU A 29 0.06 -7.34 13.58
CA LEU A 29 -0.43 -6.05 14.02
C LEU A 29 0.58 -5.36 14.93
N THR A 30 1.04 -6.05 15.98
CA THR A 30 2.02 -5.51 16.93
C THR A 30 3.33 -5.10 16.24
N ALA A 31 3.82 -5.95 15.32
CA ALA A 31 5.01 -5.66 14.54
C ALA A 31 4.82 -4.42 13.63
N THR A 32 3.67 -4.33 12.95
CA THR A 32 3.35 -3.22 12.05
C THR A 32 3.18 -1.91 12.81
N GLU A 33 2.48 -1.91 13.95
CA GLU A 33 2.32 -0.73 14.81
C GLU A 33 3.67 -0.23 15.36
N SER A 34 4.59 -1.12 15.70
CA SER A 34 5.95 -0.76 16.12
C SER A 34 6.71 -0.03 15.01
N GLN A 35 6.63 -0.53 13.77
CA GLN A 35 7.24 0.14 12.61
C GLN A 35 6.57 1.48 12.31
N LEU A 36 5.23 1.57 12.42
CA LEU A 36 4.50 2.83 12.27
C LEU A 36 5.01 3.88 13.25
N ARG A 37 5.14 3.56 14.54
CA ARG A 37 5.67 4.49 15.57
C ARG A 37 7.10 4.96 15.25
N ALA A 38 7.95 4.08 14.72
CA ALA A 38 9.30 4.44 14.29
C ALA A 38 9.30 5.39 13.08
N ALA A 39 8.44 5.15 12.09
CA ALA A 39 8.24 6.04 10.95
C ALA A 39 7.69 7.41 11.39
N GLU A 40 6.75 7.42 12.32
CA GLU A 40 6.14 8.63 12.88
C GLU A 40 7.16 9.50 13.63
N ALA A 41 8.11 8.89 14.37
CA ALA A 41 9.24 9.61 14.95
C ALA A 41 10.11 10.30 13.88
N THR A 42 10.22 9.71 12.69
CA THR A 42 10.93 10.31 11.56
C THR A 42 10.17 11.50 10.98
N ILE A 43 8.84 11.38 10.83
CA ILE A 43 7.95 12.45 10.36
C ILE A 43 8.01 13.66 11.32
N ARG A 44 8.01 13.41 12.62
CA ARG A 44 8.15 14.46 13.65
C ARG A 44 9.48 15.21 13.62
N ASN A 45 10.47 14.72 12.88
CA ASN A 45 11.76 15.37 12.69
C ASN A 45 12.01 15.79 11.23
N PRO A 46 11.47 16.94 10.77
CA PRO A 46 11.72 17.46 9.42
C PRO A 46 13.20 17.66 9.08
N ALA A 47 14.07 17.81 10.09
CA ALA A 47 15.52 17.93 9.88
C ALA A 47 16.19 16.61 9.44
N ALA A 48 15.47 15.49 9.51
CA ALA A 48 15.91 14.20 8.94
C ALA A 48 16.09 14.28 7.42
N ILE A 49 15.39 15.20 6.74
CA ILE A 49 15.60 15.49 5.32
C ILE A 49 16.90 16.30 5.16
N SER A 50 18.00 15.56 5.00
CA SER A 50 19.35 16.13 4.88
C SER A 50 19.72 16.50 3.44
N LYS A 51 20.93 17.07 3.27
CA LYS A 51 21.51 17.40 1.96
C LYS A 51 21.82 16.16 1.08
N SER A 52 21.88 14.97 1.67
CA SER A 52 22.30 13.74 0.98
C SER A 52 21.10 12.97 0.41
N SER A 53 21.10 12.78 -0.91
CA SER A 53 20.11 11.94 -1.61
C SER A 53 20.03 10.52 -1.05
N LYS A 54 21.14 9.95 -0.56
CA LYS A 54 21.15 8.61 0.07
C LYS A 54 20.35 8.60 1.37
N VAL A 55 20.46 9.65 2.18
CA VAL A 55 19.72 9.78 3.44
C VAL A 55 18.23 9.97 3.15
N THR A 56 17.86 10.78 2.15
CA THR A 56 16.46 10.92 1.73
C THR A 56 15.86 9.58 1.27
N LYS A 57 16.61 8.77 0.51
CA LYS A 57 16.17 7.42 0.11
C LYS A 57 15.99 6.49 1.32
N GLN A 58 16.88 6.56 2.30
CA GLN A 58 16.76 5.78 3.53
C GLN A 58 15.51 6.17 4.33
N VAL A 59 15.23 7.47 4.43
CA VAL A 59 14.01 7.99 5.07
C VAL A 59 12.77 7.47 4.33
N ILE A 60 12.71 7.59 3.01
CA ILE A 60 11.59 7.07 2.20
C ILE A 60 11.39 5.57 2.43
N ASN A 61 12.47 4.78 2.41
CA ASN A 61 12.38 3.33 2.66
C ASN A 61 11.87 3.01 4.08
N SER A 62 12.21 3.83 5.07
CA SER A 62 11.69 3.68 6.43
C SER A 62 10.20 4.02 6.53
N LEU A 63 9.71 4.98 5.74
CA LEU A 63 8.29 5.35 5.67
C LEU A 63 7.45 4.28 4.96
N LEU A 64 8.03 3.60 3.95
CA LEU A 64 7.38 2.51 3.24
C LEU A 64 7.51 1.14 3.94
N GLY A 65 8.38 1.03 4.95
CA GLY A 65 8.56 -0.19 5.75
C GLY A 65 7.23 -0.72 6.34
N PRO A 66 6.50 0.11 7.11
CA PRO A 66 5.21 -0.27 7.66
C PRO A 66 4.20 -0.75 6.63
N ALA A 67 4.16 -0.12 5.44
CA ALA A 67 3.23 -0.49 4.38
C ALA A 67 3.46 -1.92 3.89
N LYS A 68 4.72 -2.39 3.85
CA LYS A 68 5.06 -3.78 3.50
C LYS A 68 4.50 -4.77 4.52
N SER A 69 4.75 -4.53 5.80
CA SER A 69 4.21 -5.39 6.87
C SER A 69 2.68 -5.35 6.93
N ALA A 70 2.09 -4.17 6.69
CA ALA A 70 0.63 -4.04 6.61
C ALA A 70 0.02 -4.82 5.43
N SER A 71 0.73 -4.96 4.30
CA SER A 71 0.22 -5.77 3.18
C SER A 71 0.08 -7.24 3.54
N GLU A 72 0.98 -7.77 4.36
CA GLU A 72 0.90 -9.15 4.87
C GLU A 72 -0.22 -9.27 5.91
N LEU A 73 -0.27 -8.33 6.86
CA LEU A 73 -1.34 -8.25 7.86
C LEU A 73 -2.74 -8.22 7.22
N LEU A 74 -2.95 -7.35 6.23
CA LEU A 74 -4.24 -7.21 5.56
C LEU A 74 -4.64 -8.46 4.77
N SER A 75 -3.67 -9.25 4.30
CA SER A 75 -3.97 -10.54 3.67
C SER A 75 -4.56 -11.51 4.71
N SER A 76 -3.97 -11.58 5.91
CA SER A 76 -4.54 -12.36 7.02
C SER A 76 -5.89 -11.82 7.51
N VAL A 77 -6.08 -10.50 7.51
CA VAL A 77 -7.38 -9.89 7.84
C VAL A 77 -8.43 -10.27 6.80
N ALA A 78 -8.11 -10.24 5.51
CA ALA A 78 -9.03 -10.66 4.45
C ALA A 78 -9.44 -12.14 4.55
N GLU A 79 -8.53 -13.02 5.01
CA GLU A 79 -8.87 -14.42 5.28
C GLU A 79 -9.88 -14.57 6.43
N ALA A 80 -9.79 -13.72 7.46
CA ALA A 80 -10.71 -13.74 8.60
C ALA A 80 -12.02 -12.96 8.33
N VAL A 81 -11.93 -11.90 7.53
CA VAL A 81 -13.00 -10.95 7.21
C VAL A 81 -12.99 -10.75 5.69
N PRO A 82 -13.71 -11.60 4.92
CA PRO A 82 -13.70 -11.55 3.46
C PRO A 82 -14.11 -10.20 2.87
N GLN A 83 -14.95 -9.43 3.56
CA GLN A 83 -15.33 -8.07 3.16
C GLN A 83 -14.11 -7.14 2.96
N ALA A 84 -13.02 -7.37 3.70
CA ALA A 84 -11.81 -6.56 3.61
C ALA A 84 -10.89 -6.93 2.42
N GLU A 85 -11.20 -8.01 1.69
CA GLU A 85 -10.40 -8.50 0.57
C GLU A 85 -10.17 -7.43 -0.53
N PRO A 86 -11.19 -6.69 -1.00
CA PRO A 86 -10.99 -5.66 -2.03
C PRO A 86 -10.00 -4.56 -1.60
N VAL A 87 -10.03 -4.18 -0.32
CA VAL A 87 -9.10 -3.21 0.27
C VAL A 87 -7.67 -3.78 0.27
N ALA A 88 -7.50 -5.02 0.73
CA ALA A 88 -6.21 -5.69 0.78
C ALA A 88 -5.57 -5.81 -0.61
N GLU A 89 -6.35 -6.20 -1.62
CA GLU A 89 -5.87 -6.32 -2.99
C GLU A 89 -5.44 -4.99 -3.59
N VAL A 90 -6.28 -3.95 -3.47
CA VAL A 90 -5.98 -2.62 -4.03
C VAL A 90 -4.74 -2.06 -3.35
N PHE A 91 -4.65 -2.14 -2.02
CA PHE A 91 -3.48 -1.67 -1.28
C PHE A 91 -2.20 -2.41 -1.71
N LYS A 92 -2.25 -3.75 -1.84
CA LYS A 92 -1.10 -4.56 -2.26
C LYS A 92 -0.63 -4.19 -3.68
N ALA A 93 -1.56 -3.97 -4.60
CA ALA A 93 -1.25 -3.55 -5.97
C ALA A 93 -0.66 -2.13 -6.03
N LEU A 94 -1.21 -1.19 -5.25
CA LEU A 94 -0.65 0.17 -5.11
C LEU A 94 0.75 0.15 -4.53
N LEU A 95 0.95 -0.60 -3.44
CA LEU A 95 2.26 -0.73 -2.81
C LEU A 95 3.27 -1.33 -3.79
N LYS A 96 2.90 -2.34 -4.57
CA LYS A 96 3.77 -2.89 -5.61
C LYS A 96 4.17 -1.82 -6.62
N LEU A 97 3.21 -1.01 -7.10
CA LEU A 97 3.50 0.10 -8.01
C LEU A 97 4.47 1.14 -7.40
N GLU A 98 4.37 1.43 -6.10
CA GLU A 98 5.29 2.34 -5.41
C GLU A 98 6.67 1.72 -5.18
N LEU A 99 6.74 0.43 -4.84
CA LEU A 99 8.03 -0.24 -4.63
C LEU A 99 8.81 -0.43 -5.94
N ASP A 100 8.11 -0.57 -7.06
CA ASP A 100 8.72 -0.70 -8.39
C ASP A 100 9.22 0.65 -8.95
N ARG A 101 8.93 1.78 -8.29
CA ARG A 101 9.39 3.12 -8.69
C ARG A 101 10.84 3.39 -8.23
N GLN A 102 11.63 3.95 -9.12
CA GLN A 102 13.05 4.28 -8.85
C GLN A 102 13.26 5.65 -8.19
N ASP A 103 12.29 6.56 -8.38
CA ASP A 103 12.35 7.96 -7.96
C ASP A 103 11.29 8.28 -6.91
N ASN A 104 11.10 7.38 -5.93
CA ASN A 104 10.12 7.55 -4.85
C ASN A 104 10.25 8.92 -4.18
N ASP A 105 9.11 9.55 -3.92
CA ASP A 105 9.00 10.88 -3.38
C ASP A 105 8.63 10.83 -1.88
N LYS A 106 9.22 11.73 -1.10
CA LYS A 106 8.99 11.79 0.35
C LYS A 106 7.53 12.11 0.68
N GLN A 107 6.85 12.92 -0.13
CA GLN A 107 5.46 13.32 0.10
C GLN A 107 4.54 12.11 -0.10
N ILE A 108 4.75 11.38 -1.18
CA ILE A 108 4.01 10.15 -1.48
C ILE A 108 4.28 9.09 -0.40
N ALA A 109 5.54 8.87 -0.01
CA ALA A 109 5.88 7.92 1.06
C ALA A 109 5.25 8.30 2.41
N THR A 110 5.12 9.59 2.70
CA THR A 110 4.43 10.09 3.90
C THR A 110 2.93 9.79 3.86
N LEU A 111 2.30 9.92 2.68
CA LEU A 111 0.91 9.53 2.49
C LEU A 111 0.70 8.01 2.58
N TYR A 112 1.65 7.19 2.08
CA TYR A 112 1.64 5.75 2.33
C TYR A 112 1.69 5.41 3.82
N HIS A 113 2.45 6.17 4.62
CA HIS A 113 2.45 6.03 6.08
C HIS A 113 1.07 6.33 6.67
N SER A 114 0.45 7.46 6.31
CA SER A 114 -0.90 7.82 6.80
C SER A 114 -1.95 6.78 6.39
N MET A 115 -1.95 6.38 5.12
CA MET A 115 -2.79 5.31 4.58
C MET A 115 -2.58 3.98 5.31
N THR A 116 -1.34 3.63 5.65
CA THR A 116 -1.04 2.41 6.43
C THR A 116 -1.59 2.51 7.85
N SER A 117 -1.44 3.67 8.50
CA SER A 117 -2.00 3.93 9.84
C SER A 117 -3.52 3.76 9.87
N MET A 118 -4.22 4.18 8.81
CA MET A 118 -5.64 3.93 8.61
C MET A 118 -5.95 2.44 8.44
N LEU A 119 -5.28 1.75 7.52
CA LEU A 119 -5.62 0.37 7.16
C LEU A 119 -5.37 -0.64 8.28
N VAL A 120 -4.37 -0.39 9.13
CA VAL A 120 -4.07 -1.24 10.29
C VAL A 120 -5.23 -1.29 11.30
N VAL A 121 -6.13 -0.31 11.29
CA VAL A 121 -7.36 -0.31 12.12
C VAL A 121 -8.27 -1.50 11.76
N LEU A 122 -8.29 -1.95 10.50
CA LEU A 122 -9.08 -3.10 10.07
C LEU A 122 -8.67 -4.42 10.75
N ALA A 123 -7.42 -4.53 11.21
CA ALA A 123 -6.96 -5.69 11.96
C ALA A 123 -7.59 -5.81 13.37
N LYS A 124 -8.33 -4.79 13.80
CA LYS A 124 -9.05 -4.74 15.09
C LYS A 124 -10.53 -5.11 14.96
N LEU A 125 -10.98 -5.51 13.77
CA LEU A 125 -12.34 -5.98 13.54
C LEU A 125 -12.62 -7.25 14.37
N ASP A 126 -13.80 -7.29 15.00
CA ASP A 126 -14.31 -8.40 15.81
C ASP A 126 -15.44 -9.13 15.06
N ASP A 127 -15.73 -10.38 15.42
CA ASP A 127 -16.73 -11.23 14.74
C ASP A 127 -18.16 -10.65 14.78
N ILE A 128 -18.41 -9.68 15.66
CA ILE A 128 -19.69 -9.00 15.78
C ILE A 128 -20.06 -8.23 14.50
N PHE A 129 -19.06 -7.70 13.79
CA PHE A 129 -19.24 -7.03 12.50
C PHE A 129 -19.69 -7.98 11.38
N LEU A 130 -19.58 -9.29 11.61
CA LEU A 130 -20.02 -10.34 10.69
C LEU A 130 -21.36 -10.96 11.10
N SER A 131 -21.86 -10.63 12.29
CA SER A 131 -23.03 -11.25 12.90
C SER A 131 -24.26 -10.33 12.90
N GLU A 132 -24.04 -9.01 12.93
CA GLU A 132 -25.11 -8.01 12.99
C GLU A 132 -25.28 -7.30 11.65
N CYS A 133 -26.43 -7.51 10.99
CA CYS A 133 -26.71 -7.03 9.63
C CYS A 133 -26.43 -5.53 9.44
N GLU A 134 -26.87 -4.68 10.38
CA GLU A 134 -26.67 -3.22 10.30
C GLU A 134 -25.20 -2.80 10.38
N LEU A 135 -24.40 -3.48 11.21
CA LEU A 135 -22.95 -3.21 11.33
C LEU A 135 -22.18 -3.75 10.13
N THR A 136 -22.62 -4.87 9.55
CA THR A 136 -22.04 -5.42 8.33
C THR A 136 -22.25 -4.47 7.16
N GLU A 137 -23.47 -3.96 6.95
CA GLU A 137 -23.77 -3.00 5.88
C GLU A 137 -22.94 -1.71 6.03
N LEU A 138 -22.84 -1.17 7.26
CA LEU A 138 -22.04 0.02 7.52
C LEU A 138 -20.54 -0.22 7.31
N LEU A 139 -20.04 -1.41 7.64
CA LEU A 139 -18.67 -1.80 7.37
C LEU A 139 -18.41 -1.91 5.86
N ASP A 140 -19.31 -2.51 5.09
CA ASP A 140 -19.20 -2.63 3.63
C ASP A 140 -19.14 -1.25 2.97
N GLU A 141 -20.04 -0.33 3.36
CA GLU A 141 -20.00 1.06 2.88
C GLU A 141 -18.65 1.72 3.16
N LYS A 142 -18.10 1.53 4.37
CA LYS A 142 -16.79 2.09 4.74
C LYS A 142 -15.64 1.46 3.97
N LEU A 143 -15.67 0.16 3.71
CA LEU A 143 -14.66 -0.53 2.91
C LEU A 143 -14.69 -0.06 1.45
N ASP A 144 -15.88 0.16 0.88
CA ASP A 144 -16.04 0.74 -0.46
C ASP A 144 -15.49 2.17 -0.55
N GLU A 145 -15.75 3.00 0.46
CA GLU A 145 -15.17 4.35 0.56
C GLU A 145 -13.65 4.32 0.60
N ILE A 146 -13.06 3.38 1.35
CA ILE A 146 -11.61 3.16 1.40
C ILE A 146 -11.09 2.73 0.03
N VAL A 147 -11.71 1.73 -0.62
CA VAL A 147 -11.30 1.28 -1.96
C VAL A 147 -11.31 2.45 -2.94
N LYS A 148 -12.33 3.30 -2.91
CA LYS A 148 -12.42 4.49 -3.76
C LYS A 148 -11.28 5.48 -3.46
N LEU A 149 -11.03 5.79 -2.19
CA LEU A 149 -9.95 6.67 -1.75
C LEU A 149 -8.57 6.15 -2.20
N LEU A 150 -8.32 4.85 -2.05
CA LEU A 150 -7.09 4.21 -2.50
C LEU A 150 -6.90 4.33 -4.02
N ASN A 151 -7.96 4.11 -4.80
CA ASN A 151 -7.92 4.27 -6.26
C ASN A 151 -7.67 5.71 -6.69
N GLU A 152 -8.32 6.68 -6.05
CA GLU A 152 -8.08 8.11 -6.30
C GLU A 152 -6.63 8.50 -5.99
N PHE A 153 -6.11 8.05 -4.84
CA PHE A 153 -4.72 8.27 -4.46
C PHE A 153 -3.73 7.61 -5.44
N GLY A 154 -4.01 6.38 -5.86
CA GLY A 154 -3.21 5.67 -6.85
C GLY A 154 -3.16 6.37 -8.20
N ASN A 155 -4.31 6.84 -8.70
CA ASN A 155 -4.40 7.62 -9.92
C ASN A 155 -3.63 8.94 -9.82
N PHE A 156 -3.78 9.63 -8.68
CA PHE A 156 -2.99 10.81 -8.37
C PHE A 156 -1.49 10.54 -8.43
N CYS A 157 -1.02 9.47 -7.80
CA CYS A 157 0.38 9.08 -7.85
C CYS A 157 0.82 8.81 -9.29
N ASP A 158 0.04 8.10 -10.10
CA ASP A 158 0.38 7.81 -11.49
C ASP A 158 0.56 9.09 -12.32
N VAL A 159 -0.32 10.09 -12.16
CA VAL A 159 -0.16 11.41 -12.80
C VAL A 159 1.05 12.18 -12.24
N TYR A 160 1.21 12.18 -10.91
CA TYR A 160 2.32 12.85 -10.22
C TYR A 160 3.67 12.37 -10.77
N TYR A 161 3.87 11.05 -10.87
CA TYR A 161 5.13 10.48 -11.35
C TYR A 161 5.31 10.55 -12.88
N LYS A 162 4.22 10.72 -13.66
CA LYS A 162 4.32 11.05 -15.10
C LYS A 162 4.92 12.43 -15.33
N HIS A 163 4.68 13.37 -14.42
CA HIS A 163 5.27 14.69 -14.49
C HIS A 163 6.73 14.67 -14.04
N ARG A 164 7.58 15.38 -14.80
CA ARG A 164 9.00 15.54 -14.48
C ARG A 164 9.20 16.31 -13.16
N PRO A 165 10.34 16.13 -12.47
CA PRO A 165 10.68 16.87 -11.25
C PRO A 165 10.50 18.38 -11.39
N VAL A 166 10.93 18.99 -12.51
CA VAL A 166 10.74 20.43 -12.73
C VAL A 166 9.27 20.85 -12.82
N VAL A 167 8.41 20.01 -13.42
CA VAL A 167 6.97 20.28 -13.52
C VAL A 167 6.32 20.21 -12.15
N ARG A 168 6.62 19.15 -11.39
CA ARG A 168 6.09 18.98 -10.03
C ARG A 168 6.49 20.14 -9.13
N PHE A 169 7.74 20.59 -9.23
CA PHE A 169 8.24 21.71 -8.45
C PHE A 169 7.59 23.04 -8.82
N LEU A 170 7.41 23.33 -10.11
CA LEU A 170 6.75 24.56 -10.55
C LEU A 170 5.24 24.58 -10.25
N ARG A 171 4.62 23.40 -10.18
CA ARG A 171 3.21 23.20 -9.81
C ARG A 171 3.02 22.84 -8.34
N ILE A 172 3.99 23.13 -7.48
CA ILE A 172 4.00 22.66 -6.09
C ILE A 172 2.77 23.13 -5.30
N SER A 173 2.20 24.30 -5.58
CA SER A 173 0.98 24.77 -4.92
C SER A 173 -0.21 23.84 -5.19
N LYS A 174 -0.48 23.54 -6.45
CA LYS A 174 -1.57 22.63 -6.86
C LYS A 174 -1.37 21.22 -6.32
N TYR A 175 -0.13 20.75 -6.30
CA TYR A 175 0.17 19.44 -5.72
C TYR A 175 0.06 19.42 -4.21
N SER A 176 0.47 20.49 -3.52
CA SER A 176 0.35 20.60 -2.06
C SER A 176 -1.11 20.51 -1.64
N GLU A 177 -2.00 21.22 -2.32
CA GLU A 177 -3.45 21.17 -2.03
C GLU A 177 -4.00 19.74 -2.10
N LEU A 178 -3.64 18.97 -3.14
CA LEU A 178 -4.06 17.58 -3.27
C LEU A 178 -3.40 16.65 -2.23
N LEU A 179 -2.11 16.86 -1.93
CA LEU A 179 -1.40 16.08 -0.92
C LEU A 179 -2.00 16.31 0.48
N ASP A 180 -2.34 17.55 0.80
CA ASP A 180 -2.98 17.93 2.06
C ASP A 180 -4.41 17.35 2.14
N ASP A 181 -5.17 17.36 1.04
CA ASP A 181 -6.48 16.69 0.95
C ASP A 181 -6.38 15.19 1.24
N PHE A 182 -5.44 14.48 0.61
CA PHE A 182 -5.23 13.06 0.88
C PHE A 182 -4.80 12.80 2.33
N ALA A 183 -3.89 13.62 2.88
CA ALA A 183 -3.47 13.50 4.28
C ALA A 183 -4.67 13.64 5.22
N GLN A 184 -5.52 14.63 4.99
CA GLN A 184 -6.75 14.83 5.77
C GLN A 184 -7.70 13.65 5.63
N ARG A 185 -7.98 13.21 4.40
CA ARG A 185 -8.93 12.11 4.12
C ARG A 185 -8.49 10.78 4.74
N PHE A 186 -7.19 10.44 4.69
CA PHE A 186 -6.69 9.24 5.35
C PHE A 186 -6.81 9.32 6.89
N THR A 187 -6.46 10.46 7.48
CA THR A 187 -6.55 10.65 8.93
C THR A 187 -8.01 10.67 9.42
N SER A 188 -8.91 11.30 8.68
CA SER A 188 -10.35 11.29 8.97
C SER A 188 -10.94 9.89 8.85
N MET A 189 -10.65 9.18 7.76
CA MET A 189 -11.14 7.81 7.54
C MET A 189 -10.63 6.84 8.61
N LYS A 190 -9.37 6.98 9.04
CA LYS A 190 -8.82 6.23 10.18
C LYS A 190 -9.68 6.41 11.42
N HIS A 191 -9.99 7.66 11.76
CA HIS A 191 -10.74 7.96 12.96
C HIS A 191 -12.19 7.47 12.87
N GLU A 192 -12.83 7.61 11.71
CA GLU A 192 -14.17 7.07 11.46
C GLU A 192 -14.21 5.55 11.64
N LEU A 193 -13.20 4.82 11.15
CA LEU A 193 -13.05 3.38 11.39
C LEU A 193 -12.84 3.07 12.88
N GLU A 194 -12.02 3.82 13.59
CA GLU A 194 -11.81 3.63 15.03
C GLU A 194 -13.11 3.79 15.81
N VAL A 195 -13.94 4.79 15.45
CA VAL A 195 -15.27 5.01 16.05
C VAL A 195 -16.21 3.85 15.72
N LEU A 196 -16.25 3.42 14.47
CA LEU A 196 -17.06 2.27 14.03
C LEU A 196 -16.70 1.00 14.80
N ILE A 197 -15.40 0.69 14.92
CA ILE A 197 -14.90 -0.47 15.65
C ILE A 197 -15.15 -0.35 17.16
N SER A 198 -15.10 0.86 17.72
CA SER A 198 -15.28 1.12 19.15
C SER A 198 -16.75 1.10 19.62
N HIS A 199 -17.72 0.84 18.73
CA HIS A 199 -19.16 0.92 19.02
C HIS A 199 -19.65 0.00 20.17
N ARG A 200 -18.81 -0.90 20.68
CA ARG A 200 -19.09 -1.67 21.92
C ARG A 200 -19.06 -0.88 23.23
N THR A 201 -18.58 0.36 23.26
CA THR A 201 -18.40 1.08 24.53
C THR A 201 -19.49 2.14 24.66
N THR A 202 -20.32 2.08 25.71
CA THR A 202 -21.42 3.00 26.07
C THR A 202 -20.94 4.46 26.35
N LEU A 203 -19.81 4.88 25.79
CA LEU A 203 -19.04 6.09 26.06
C LEU A 203 -18.57 6.82 24.78
N ALA A 204 -19.10 6.51 23.59
CA ALA A 204 -18.62 7.10 22.33
C ALA A 204 -19.13 8.53 22.02
N VAL A 205 -20.02 9.11 22.84
CA VAL A 205 -20.67 10.40 22.52
C VAL A 205 -19.91 11.64 23.07
N LEU A 206 -18.83 11.47 23.85
CA LEU A 206 -18.25 12.59 24.62
C LEU A 206 -17.00 13.31 24.06
N GLN A 207 -16.45 12.97 22.88
CA GLN A 207 -15.11 13.46 22.51
C GLN A 207 -14.91 13.96 21.06
N THR A 208 -15.94 14.46 20.38
CA THR A 208 -15.78 15.01 19.01
C THR A 208 -14.73 16.12 18.92
N SER A 209 -14.58 16.95 19.97
CA SER A 209 -13.55 18.01 19.99
C SER A 209 -12.12 17.45 20.11
N ASP A 210 -11.91 16.40 20.91
CA ASP A 210 -10.58 15.81 21.11
C ASP A 210 -10.11 15.10 19.83
N VAL A 211 -11.05 14.43 19.17
CA VAL A 211 -10.87 13.81 17.86
C VAL A 211 -10.47 14.83 16.80
N VAL A 212 -11.23 15.92 16.67
CA VAL A 212 -10.95 16.96 15.67
C VAL A 212 -9.58 17.60 15.92
N ASN A 213 -9.22 17.83 17.19
CA ASN A 213 -7.90 18.33 17.56
C ASN A 213 -6.78 17.33 17.23
N SER A 214 -7.01 16.03 17.44
CA SER A 214 -6.06 14.97 17.07
C SER A 214 -5.86 14.93 15.56
N ILE A 215 -6.93 14.95 14.77
CA ILE A 215 -6.86 14.98 13.29
C ILE A 215 -6.06 16.20 12.84
N ALA A 216 -6.37 17.39 13.36
CA ALA A 216 -5.66 18.62 13.01
C ALA A 216 -4.17 18.56 13.36
N SER A 217 -3.83 17.97 14.51
CA SER A 217 -2.44 17.75 14.93
C SER A 217 -1.70 16.81 13.99
N ASP A 218 -2.28 15.64 13.71
CA ASP A 218 -1.66 14.61 12.86
C ASP A 218 -1.45 15.14 11.43
N VAL A 219 -2.46 15.80 10.85
CA VAL A 219 -2.35 16.41 9.51
C VAL A 219 -1.28 17.50 9.50
N SER A 220 -1.21 18.34 10.53
CA SER A 220 -0.18 19.38 10.64
C SER A 220 1.25 18.80 10.66
N GLU A 221 1.45 17.68 11.38
CA GLU A 221 2.75 16.99 11.40
C GLU A 221 3.12 16.43 10.03
N LEU A 222 2.18 15.79 9.33
CA LEU A 222 2.36 15.25 7.98
C LEU A 222 2.70 16.38 6.99
N THR A 223 1.88 17.43 6.93
CA THR A 223 2.07 18.58 6.03
C THR A 223 3.42 19.26 6.28
N ARG A 224 3.84 19.41 7.55
CA ARG A 224 5.16 19.98 7.89
C ARG A 224 6.30 19.14 7.33
N PHE A 225 6.21 17.82 7.43
CA PHE A 225 7.25 16.93 6.89
C PHE A 225 7.25 16.90 5.36
N MET A 226 6.08 16.83 4.73
CA MET A 226 5.94 16.85 3.26
C MET A 226 6.53 18.13 2.65
N ASN A 227 6.36 19.27 3.33
CA ASN A 227 6.86 20.57 2.89
C ASN A 227 8.33 20.84 3.25
N ALA A 228 9.03 19.90 3.92
CA ALA A 228 10.42 20.06 4.29
C ALA A 228 11.33 20.08 3.04
N GLN A 229 11.83 21.27 2.67
CA GLN A 229 12.57 21.44 1.42
C GLN A 229 13.97 20.80 1.45
N THR A 230 14.35 20.13 0.36
CA THR A 230 15.74 19.69 0.12
C THR A 230 16.64 20.89 -0.22
N THR A 231 17.97 20.71 -0.19
CA THR A 231 18.91 21.77 -0.59
C THR A 231 18.69 22.22 -2.03
N ARG A 232 18.46 21.28 -2.94
CA ARG A 232 18.17 21.57 -4.36
C ARG A 232 16.86 22.34 -4.52
N GLU A 233 15.81 21.94 -3.81
CA GLU A 233 14.53 22.66 -3.79
C GLU A 233 14.69 24.11 -3.28
N ARG A 234 15.50 24.33 -2.22
CA ARG A 234 15.78 25.67 -1.70
C ARG A 234 16.55 26.55 -2.70
N GLU A 235 17.54 25.97 -3.37
CA GLU A 235 18.32 26.65 -4.41
C GLU A 235 17.43 27.00 -5.61
N ALA A 236 16.61 26.06 -6.07
CA ALA A 236 15.63 26.28 -7.13
C ALA A 236 14.62 27.36 -6.75
N GLN A 237 14.04 27.30 -5.54
CA GLN A 237 13.11 28.31 -5.03
C GLN A 237 13.74 29.70 -4.96
N SER A 238 14.99 29.79 -4.50
CA SER A 238 15.72 31.06 -4.41
C SER A 238 15.98 31.64 -5.81
N TYR A 239 16.32 30.79 -6.77
CA TYR A 239 16.48 31.20 -8.16
C TYR A 239 15.17 31.73 -8.75
N ILE A 240 14.05 31.01 -8.57
CA ILE A 240 12.73 31.46 -9.04
C ILE A 240 12.37 32.84 -8.47
N LYS A 241 12.59 33.06 -7.16
CA LYS A 241 12.37 34.36 -6.52
C LYS A 241 13.24 35.46 -7.16
N SER A 242 14.53 35.18 -7.40
CA SER A 242 15.45 36.14 -8.03
C SER A 242 15.06 36.53 -9.46
N LYS A 243 14.26 35.70 -10.13
CA LYS A 243 13.78 35.93 -11.49
C LYS A 243 12.35 36.47 -11.55
N GLY A 244 11.76 36.88 -10.42
CA GLY A 244 10.43 37.50 -10.40
C GLY A 244 9.27 36.51 -10.32
N GLY A 245 9.52 35.26 -9.92
CA GLY A 245 8.46 34.27 -9.66
C GLY A 245 8.23 33.27 -10.79
N VAL A 246 7.36 32.29 -10.53
CA VAL A 246 7.07 31.16 -11.42
C VAL A 246 6.60 31.62 -12.81
N GLU A 247 5.73 32.63 -12.86
CA GLU A 247 5.20 33.16 -14.12
C GLU A 247 6.27 33.63 -15.10
N ASN A 248 7.37 34.21 -14.59
CA ASN A 248 8.48 34.64 -15.45
C ASN A 248 9.35 33.46 -15.90
N ILE A 249 9.46 32.41 -15.09
CA ILE A 249 10.15 31.17 -15.45
C ILE A 249 9.40 30.48 -16.59
N LEU A 250 8.08 30.39 -16.53
CA LEU A 250 7.24 29.75 -17.54
C LEU A 250 7.31 30.44 -18.92
N LYS A 251 7.64 31.73 -18.95
CA LYS A 251 7.78 32.52 -20.19
C LYS A 251 9.17 32.42 -20.82
N ASN A 252 10.16 31.88 -20.13
CA ASN A 252 11.55 31.87 -20.58
C ASN A 252 12.19 30.50 -20.41
N ASP A 253 12.32 29.79 -21.54
CA ASP A 253 12.90 28.44 -21.59
C ASP A 253 14.30 28.36 -20.98
N LYS A 254 15.11 29.44 -21.04
CA LYS A 254 16.45 29.44 -20.41
C LYS A 254 16.37 29.42 -18.88
N PHE A 255 15.37 30.09 -18.31
CA PHE A 255 15.16 30.07 -16.87
C PHE A 255 14.60 28.73 -16.43
N LEU A 256 13.72 28.13 -17.23
CA LEU A 256 13.18 26.79 -17.01
C LEU A 256 14.28 25.72 -17.03
N ASP A 257 15.19 25.78 -18.00
CA ASP A 257 16.37 24.90 -18.09
C ASP A 257 17.25 25.00 -16.84
N GLU A 258 17.49 26.22 -16.33
CA GLU A 258 18.31 26.43 -15.13
C GLU A 258 17.62 25.89 -13.87
N VAL A 259 16.29 26.05 -13.74
CA VAL A 259 15.53 25.45 -12.63
C VAL A 259 15.60 23.92 -12.70
N ALA A 260 15.42 23.34 -13.90
CA ALA A 260 15.55 21.90 -14.09
C ALA A 260 16.94 21.39 -13.69
N ALA A 261 18.01 22.09 -14.12
CA ALA A 261 19.38 21.75 -13.77
C ALA A 261 19.63 21.79 -12.25
N LYS A 262 19.11 22.79 -11.54
CA LYS A 262 19.20 22.88 -10.06
C LYS A 262 18.50 21.74 -9.35
N LEU A 263 17.40 21.25 -9.91
CA LEU A 263 16.68 20.07 -9.40
C LEU A 263 17.39 18.75 -9.75
N GLY A 264 18.39 18.78 -10.64
CA GLY A 264 19.04 17.58 -11.18
C GLY A 264 18.20 16.88 -12.25
N ASP A 265 17.26 17.59 -12.87
CA ASP A 265 16.43 17.11 -13.96
C ASP A 265 17.13 17.40 -15.30
N ASN A 266 17.60 16.35 -15.96
CA ASN A 266 18.23 16.45 -17.26
C ASN A 266 17.15 16.60 -18.35
N VAL A 267 16.74 17.84 -18.63
CA VAL A 267 15.84 18.15 -19.74
C VAL A 267 16.62 18.10 -21.04
N THR A 268 16.48 17.00 -21.79
CA THR A 268 17.03 16.91 -23.14
C THR A 268 16.38 17.97 -24.01
N LYS A 269 17.21 18.77 -24.70
CA LYS A 269 16.74 19.85 -25.60
C LYS A 269 16.19 19.30 -26.91
N SER A 270 15.16 18.47 -26.82
CA SER A 270 14.37 18.03 -27.97
C SER A 270 13.08 18.84 -28.06
N ILE A 271 12.62 19.10 -29.28
CA ILE A 271 11.35 19.79 -29.54
C ILE A 271 10.18 19.05 -28.87
N GLN A 272 10.23 17.71 -28.84
CA GLN A 272 9.20 16.88 -28.24
C GLN A 272 9.19 17.00 -26.71
N THR A 273 10.37 17.02 -26.08
CA THR A 273 10.51 17.21 -24.63
C THR A 273 10.00 18.59 -24.22
N SER A 274 10.36 19.65 -24.95
CA SER A 274 9.88 21.01 -24.70
C SER A 274 8.35 21.11 -24.81
N ARG A 275 7.73 20.54 -25.86
CA ARG A 275 6.26 20.52 -25.98
C ARG A 275 5.57 19.76 -24.85
N SER A 276 6.09 18.57 -24.50
CA SER A 276 5.52 17.78 -23.39
C SER A 276 5.61 18.51 -22.05
N LEU A 277 6.69 19.26 -21.85
CA LEU A 277 6.93 20.06 -20.66
C LEU A 277 5.95 21.23 -20.59
N GLN A 278 5.80 21.99 -21.68
CA GLN A 278 4.83 23.09 -21.77
C GLN A 278 3.40 22.59 -21.58
N TYR A 279 3.01 21.49 -22.24
CA TYR A 279 1.70 20.89 -22.05
C TYR A 279 1.45 20.54 -20.57
N SER A 280 2.41 19.86 -19.93
CA SER A 280 2.27 19.46 -18.53
C SER A 280 2.30 20.63 -17.54
N LEU A 281 2.83 21.79 -17.92
CA LEU A 281 2.83 22.99 -17.07
C LEU A 281 1.51 23.77 -17.17
N HIS A 282 0.91 23.80 -18.37
CA HIS A 282 -0.30 24.59 -18.64
C HIS A 282 -1.61 23.79 -18.55
N ALA A 283 -1.54 22.45 -18.64
CA ALA A 283 -2.73 21.61 -18.55
C ALA A 283 -3.40 21.69 -17.17
N ASP A 284 -4.72 21.60 -17.16
CA ASP A 284 -5.49 21.51 -15.92
C ASP A 284 -5.19 20.17 -15.22
N LEU A 285 -4.82 20.25 -13.93
CA LEU A 285 -4.46 19.05 -13.16
C LEU A 285 -5.67 18.15 -12.95
N GLU A 286 -6.85 18.73 -12.69
CA GLU A 286 -8.06 17.98 -12.40
C GLU A 286 -8.52 17.21 -13.63
N LEU A 287 -8.45 17.87 -14.81
CA LEU A 287 -8.71 17.22 -16.08
C LEU A 287 -7.71 16.09 -16.34
N GLN A 288 -6.41 16.30 -16.10
CA GLN A 288 -5.39 15.26 -16.25
C GLN A 288 -5.65 14.06 -15.34
N LEU A 289 -6.06 14.29 -14.08
CA LEU A 289 -6.43 13.21 -13.16
C LEU A 289 -7.63 12.43 -13.69
N LYS A 290 -8.67 13.13 -14.15
CA LYS A 290 -9.88 12.51 -14.69
C LYS A 290 -9.60 11.69 -15.96
N GLU A 291 -8.85 12.24 -16.89
CA GLU A 291 -8.48 11.55 -18.14
C GLU A 291 -7.54 10.36 -17.88
N ASN A 292 -6.69 10.44 -16.86
CA ASN A 292 -5.78 9.35 -16.51
C ASN A 292 -6.47 8.16 -15.86
N GLN A 293 -7.66 8.34 -15.29
CA GLN A 293 -8.31 7.35 -14.45
C GLN A 293 -8.50 5.99 -15.15
N ALA A 294 -8.94 5.98 -16.41
CA ALA A 294 -9.14 4.74 -17.15
C ALA A 294 -7.83 3.97 -17.38
N ILE A 295 -6.75 4.69 -17.70
CA ILE A 295 -5.41 4.09 -17.89
C ILE A 295 -4.87 3.56 -16.57
N PHE A 296 -5.07 4.33 -15.48
CA PHE A 296 -4.64 3.90 -14.15
C PHE A 296 -5.37 2.63 -13.70
N VAL A 297 -6.70 2.55 -13.86
CA VAL A 297 -7.48 1.36 -13.50
C VAL A 297 -7.00 0.13 -14.28
N MET A 298 -6.77 0.27 -15.58
CA MET A 298 -6.23 -0.83 -16.40
C MET A 298 -4.84 -1.27 -15.92
N LYS A 299 -3.97 -0.31 -15.59
CA LYS A 299 -2.64 -0.58 -15.05
C LYS A 299 -2.70 -1.28 -13.69
N LEU A 300 -3.60 -0.84 -12.81
CA LEU A 300 -3.80 -1.43 -11.49
C LEU A 300 -4.28 -2.88 -11.61
N GLN A 301 -5.24 -3.14 -12.51
CA GLN A 301 -5.74 -4.49 -12.77
C GLN A 301 -4.61 -5.42 -13.25
N CYS A 302 -3.81 -4.97 -14.21
CA CYS A 302 -2.66 -5.75 -14.70
C CYS A 302 -1.68 -6.10 -13.56
N VAL A 303 -1.46 -5.22 -12.59
CA VAL A 303 -0.62 -5.52 -11.42
C VAL A 303 -1.28 -6.52 -10.49
N LYS A 304 -2.60 -6.44 -10.26
CA LYS A 304 -3.35 -7.44 -9.50
C LYS A 304 -3.21 -8.83 -10.14
N ASP A 305 -3.45 -8.93 -11.45
CA ASP A 305 -3.35 -10.18 -12.21
C ASP A 305 -1.94 -10.78 -12.11
N GLN A 306 -0.89 -9.93 -12.20
CA GLN A 306 0.51 -10.37 -12.04
C GLN A 306 0.81 -10.89 -10.64
N ILE A 307 0.24 -10.27 -9.59
CA ILE A 307 0.38 -10.74 -8.22
C ILE A 307 -0.27 -12.12 -8.08
N GLU A 308 -1.49 -12.29 -8.58
CA GLU A 308 -2.23 -13.54 -8.57
C GLU A 308 -1.48 -14.65 -9.32
N GLU A 309 -1.01 -14.37 -10.54
CA GLU A 309 -0.22 -15.32 -11.34
C GLU A 309 1.07 -15.73 -10.62
N SER A 310 1.76 -14.78 -9.98
CA SER A 310 2.97 -15.07 -9.21
C SER A 310 2.70 -15.99 -8.02
N VAL A 311 1.55 -15.84 -7.35
CA VAL A 311 1.11 -16.72 -6.27
C VAL A 311 0.80 -18.11 -6.83
N ASN A 312 -0.02 -18.20 -7.88
CA ASN A 312 -0.40 -19.47 -8.52
C ASN A 312 0.81 -20.26 -9.03
N ARG A 313 1.79 -19.58 -9.65
CA ARG A 313 3.03 -20.20 -10.11
C ARG A 313 3.90 -20.70 -8.95
N SER A 314 3.96 -19.96 -7.84
CA SER A 314 4.68 -20.37 -6.64
C SER A 314 4.02 -21.60 -6.01
N THR A 315 2.69 -21.61 -5.89
CA THR A 315 1.92 -22.77 -5.42
C THR A 315 2.15 -23.99 -6.29
N THR A 316 2.06 -23.84 -7.63
CA THR A 316 2.32 -24.94 -8.57
C THR A 316 3.76 -25.46 -8.44
N THR A 317 4.74 -24.58 -8.28
CA THR A 317 6.14 -24.97 -8.09
C THR A 317 6.34 -25.74 -6.78
N ILE A 318 5.68 -25.31 -5.69
CA ILE A 318 5.71 -26.00 -4.40
C ILE A 318 5.05 -27.37 -4.51
N LEU A 319 3.86 -27.46 -5.13
CA LEU A 319 3.17 -28.72 -5.37
C LEU A 319 4.01 -29.67 -6.21
N MET A 320 4.60 -29.20 -7.32
CA MET A 320 5.51 -30.01 -8.14
C MET A 320 6.71 -30.52 -7.33
N LYS A 321 7.30 -29.70 -6.46
CA LYS A 321 8.40 -30.11 -5.58
C LYS A 321 7.97 -31.08 -4.48
N LEU A 322 6.73 -30.97 -4.00
CA LEU A 322 6.17 -31.88 -3.01
C LEU A 322 5.82 -33.24 -3.65
N ASP A 323 5.31 -33.22 -4.88
CA ASP A 323 5.02 -34.41 -5.69
C ASP A 323 6.30 -35.06 -6.26
N SER A 324 7.42 -34.32 -6.27
CA SER A 324 8.73 -34.85 -6.65
C SER A 324 9.22 -35.82 -5.57
N GLY A 325 9.07 -37.12 -5.82
CA GLY A 325 9.56 -38.16 -4.92
C GLY A 325 11.10 -38.22 -4.87
N PRO A 326 11.68 -38.93 -3.87
CA PRO A 326 13.13 -39.09 -3.71
C PRO A 326 13.91 -39.59 -4.95
N HIS A 327 13.21 -40.19 -5.91
CA HIS A 327 13.78 -40.59 -7.21
C HIS A 327 14.34 -39.42 -8.03
N GLU A 328 13.88 -38.18 -7.82
CA GLU A 328 14.41 -37.01 -8.54
C GLU A 328 15.86 -36.67 -8.16
N ILE A 329 16.37 -37.19 -7.04
CA ILE A 329 17.74 -36.99 -6.54
C ILE A 329 18.72 -38.02 -7.14
N ILE A 330 18.20 -39.05 -7.80
CA ILE A 330 19.00 -40.14 -8.38
C ILE A 330 19.53 -39.69 -9.74
N ASN A 331 20.83 -39.44 -9.84
CA ASN A 331 21.49 -39.02 -11.09
C ASN A 331 21.57 -40.13 -12.14
N ASP A 332 21.50 -41.39 -11.71
CA ASP A 332 21.52 -42.55 -12.59
C ASP A 332 20.13 -42.78 -13.21
N PRO A 333 19.99 -42.72 -14.56
CA PRO A 333 18.70 -42.84 -15.24
C PRO A 333 17.99 -44.17 -15.00
N ASP A 334 18.75 -45.27 -14.89
CA ASP A 334 18.21 -46.62 -14.76
C ASP A 334 17.74 -46.87 -13.33
N ILE A 335 18.51 -46.42 -12.33
CA ILE A 335 18.11 -46.50 -10.91
C ILE A 335 16.91 -45.58 -10.64
N LYS A 336 16.85 -44.40 -11.28
CA LYS A 336 15.70 -43.49 -11.19
C LYS A 336 14.43 -44.13 -11.75
N ALA A 337 14.52 -44.83 -12.89
CA ALA A 337 13.40 -45.54 -13.49
C ALA A 337 12.89 -46.70 -12.61
N ILE A 338 13.81 -47.48 -12.01
CA ILE A 338 13.46 -48.56 -11.08
C ILE A 338 12.76 -47.99 -9.84
N TRP A 339 13.28 -46.92 -9.24
CA TRP A 339 12.70 -46.33 -8.03
C TRP A 339 11.29 -45.77 -8.28
N LYS A 340 11.10 -45.09 -9.42
CA LYS A 340 9.78 -44.61 -9.86
C LYS A 340 8.80 -45.75 -10.08
N GLY A 341 9.24 -46.85 -10.69
CA GLY A 341 8.43 -48.05 -10.94
C GLY A 341 8.11 -48.88 -9.69
N THR A 342 9.01 -48.94 -8.70
CA THR A 342 8.89 -49.80 -7.52
C THR A 342 8.05 -49.17 -6.40
N TYR A 343 8.12 -47.85 -6.23
CA TYR A 343 7.44 -47.13 -5.14
C TYR A 343 6.21 -46.33 -5.59
N GLY A 344 6.07 -46.00 -6.87
CA GLY A 344 4.87 -45.33 -7.40
C GLY A 344 3.58 -46.15 -7.31
N GLY A 345 3.69 -47.49 -7.33
CA GLY A 345 2.56 -48.42 -7.13
C GLY A 345 2.26 -48.72 -5.65
N ALA A 346 3.24 -48.61 -4.76
CA ALA A 346 3.10 -48.98 -3.35
C ALA A 346 2.40 -47.90 -2.50
N ILE A 347 2.52 -46.62 -2.88
CA ILE A 347 1.86 -45.51 -2.15
C ILE A 347 0.34 -45.49 -2.42
N GLY A 348 -0.10 -45.93 -3.61
CA GLY A 348 -1.53 -46.15 -3.90
C GLY A 348 -2.16 -47.25 -3.04
N ALA A 349 -1.38 -48.27 -2.62
CA ALA A 349 -1.86 -49.34 -1.75
C ALA A 349 -1.87 -48.93 -0.26
N PHE A 350 -1.01 -47.99 0.16
CA PHE A 350 -0.95 -47.55 1.56
C PHE A 350 -2.09 -46.58 1.93
N LEU A 351 -2.60 -45.79 0.97
CA LEU A 351 -3.77 -44.91 1.18
C LEU A 351 -5.11 -45.67 1.23
N ILE A 352 -5.21 -46.86 0.62
CA ILE A 352 -6.41 -47.72 0.68
C ILE A 352 -6.49 -48.47 2.02
N LEU A 353 -5.38 -48.66 2.73
CA LEU A 353 -5.35 -49.34 4.04
C LEU A 353 -5.56 -48.41 5.24
N LEU A 354 -5.58 -47.09 5.05
CA LEU A 354 -5.86 -46.10 6.11
C LEU A 354 -7.29 -45.54 6.07
N THR A 355 -8.16 -46.04 5.18
CA THR A 355 -9.56 -45.60 5.02
C THR A 355 -10.60 -46.72 5.21
N ASN A 356 -10.29 -47.76 5.99
CA ASN A 356 -11.28 -48.73 6.51
C ASN A 356 -11.29 -48.77 8.05
#